data_AF-A0A370X423-F1
#
_entry.id   AF-A0A370X423-F1
#
_cell.length_a   1.000
_cell.length_b   1.000
_cell.length_c   1.000
_cell.angle_alpha   90.00
_cell.angle_beta   90.00
_cell.angle_gamma   90.00
#
_symmetry.space_group_name_H-M   'P 1'
#
loop_
_entity.id
_entity.type
_entity.pdbx_description
1 polymer ?
#
loop_
_entity_poly.entity_id
_entity_poly.type
_entity_poly.pdbx_seq_one_letter_code
_entity_poly.pdbx_strand_id
1 'polypeptide(L)'
;MRAAASATCLLLLAACLPVVCAASSPDITASFAAFWQAAQGQPFAKQEQLWDGEIEAPRRDLYASVVWEEQDHPDWQARKQRFLQARFAEYPRIASDIPAESRALQKAVDTHYPDFRRLFPDAAEHPPIAFVLAPNFDAKSGVLPDGSLVLAFAVDSLLLEQANLDIVVPHESFHVYHAMHAGIRNDGVMPGVALTLPLFEEGLATYVSGELSPGHTDGELLLQDDLGAIAKSRLPAIASRFLTDARSKAIDPEHPEIFKRWFNAAASPYQQDLPNRSGYWLGLQVIRHLRKTYALTQIVSWSPAQADARVMTALAQIIHGHE
;
A
#
# COMPACT_ATOMS: atom_id res chain seq x y z
N MET A 1 -20.01 -6.87 -82.26
CA MET A 1 -20.17 -7.15 -80.82
C MET A 1 -19.04 -6.48 -80.04
N ARG A 2 -19.36 -5.58 -79.10
CA ARG A 2 -18.59 -5.25 -77.88
C ARG A 2 -19.41 -4.22 -77.11
N ALA A 3 -19.80 -4.55 -75.88
CA ALA A 3 -20.47 -3.63 -74.98
C ALA A 3 -19.43 -3.02 -74.03
N ALA A 4 -19.69 -1.80 -73.56
CA ALA A 4 -18.98 -1.18 -72.44
C ALA A 4 -20.01 -0.90 -71.34
N ALA A 5 -19.72 -1.30 -70.10
CA ALA A 5 -20.65 -1.21 -68.99
C ALA A 5 -20.49 0.10 -68.21
N SER A 6 -21.60 0.67 -67.75
CA SER A 6 -21.59 1.80 -66.81
C SER A 6 -21.13 1.34 -65.42
N ALA A 7 -20.16 2.03 -64.84
CA ALA A 7 -19.74 1.80 -63.47
C ALA A 7 -20.59 2.64 -62.50
N THR A 8 -21.47 1.99 -61.73
CA THR A 8 -22.26 2.65 -60.69
C THR A 8 -21.39 2.89 -59.45
N CYS A 9 -21.22 4.15 -59.06
CA CYS A 9 -20.44 4.51 -57.87
C CYS A 9 -21.28 4.31 -56.59
N LEU A 10 -20.86 3.41 -55.70
CA LEU A 10 -21.48 3.25 -54.38
C LEU A 10 -20.91 4.27 -53.40
N LEU A 11 -21.78 5.15 -52.90
CA LEU A 11 -21.49 6.02 -51.76
C LEU A 11 -21.56 5.22 -50.45
N LEU A 12 -20.40 4.90 -49.89
CA LEU A 12 -20.29 4.34 -48.55
C LEU A 12 -20.56 5.43 -47.49
N LEU A 13 -21.77 5.41 -46.92
CA LEU A 13 -22.11 6.18 -45.73
C LEU A 13 -21.37 5.61 -44.50
N ALA A 14 -20.25 6.25 -44.16
CA ALA A 14 -19.54 5.98 -42.91
C ALA A 14 -20.40 6.43 -41.72
N ALA A 15 -21.04 5.48 -41.04
CA ALA A 15 -21.80 5.76 -39.82
C ALA A 15 -20.85 6.13 -38.68
N CYS A 16 -20.77 7.43 -38.37
CA CYS A 16 -20.09 7.92 -37.18
C CYS A 16 -20.84 7.49 -35.92
N LEU A 17 -20.51 6.30 -35.39
CA LEU A 17 -20.94 5.90 -34.05
C LEU A 17 -20.37 6.90 -33.04
N PRO A 18 -21.16 7.36 -32.05
CA PRO A 18 -20.64 8.25 -31.01
C PRO A 18 -19.59 7.50 -30.20
N VAL A 19 -18.45 8.16 -29.96
CA VAL A 19 -17.48 7.68 -28.97
C VAL A 19 -18.18 7.77 -27.61
N VAL A 20 -18.56 6.62 -27.07
CA VAL A 20 -19.03 6.51 -25.70
C VAL A 20 -17.81 6.75 -24.80
N CYS A 21 -17.66 7.98 -24.33
CA CYS A 21 -16.74 8.26 -23.23
C CYS A 21 -17.11 7.34 -22.07
N ALA A 22 -16.17 6.52 -21.61
CA ALA A 22 -16.38 5.73 -20.41
C ALA A 22 -16.73 6.68 -19.26
N ALA A 23 -17.90 6.49 -18.65
CA ALA A 23 -18.27 7.27 -17.49
C ALA A 23 -17.26 6.98 -16.37
N SER A 24 -16.65 8.03 -15.82
CA SER A 24 -15.81 7.91 -14.64
C SER A 24 -16.58 7.21 -13.52
N SER A 25 -15.97 6.25 -12.85
CA SER A 25 -16.53 5.60 -11.66
C SER A 25 -17.06 6.65 -10.68
N PRO A 26 -18.19 6.40 -9.99
CA PRO A 26 -18.68 7.31 -8.96
C PRO A 26 -17.61 7.57 -7.88
N ASP A 27 -17.73 8.67 -7.16
CA ASP A 27 -16.98 8.86 -5.93
C ASP A 27 -17.27 7.72 -4.92
N ILE A 28 -16.27 7.36 -4.10
CA ILE A 28 -16.41 6.25 -3.16
C ILE A 28 -17.45 6.54 -2.06
N THR A 29 -17.61 7.80 -1.65
CA THR A 29 -18.63 8.18 -0.65
C THR A 29 -20.04 8.16 -1.24
N ALA A 30 -20.19 8.46 -2.54
CA ALA A 30 -21.46 8.32 -3.25
C ALA A 30 -21.86 6.84 -3.42
N SER A 31 -20.91 5.98 -3.80
CA SER A 31 -21.08 4.52 -3.79
C SER A 31 -21.45 4.01 -2.40
N PHE A 32 -20.77 4.46 -1.35
CA PHE A 32 -21.05 4.06 0.02
C PHE A 32 -22.46 4.47 0.48
N ALA A 33 -22.88 5.70 0.18
CA ALA A 33 -24.21 6.18 0.55
C ALA A 33 -25.33 5.34 -0.09
N ALA A 34 -25.21 5.02 -1.39
CA ALA A 34 -26.15 4.15 -2.09
C ALA A 34 -26.17 2.72 -1.51
N PHE A 35 -24.99 2.12 -1.33
CA PHE A 35 -24.82 0.82 -0.68
C PHE A 35 -25.48 0.79 0.71
N TRP A 36 -25.09 1.69 1.61
CA TRP A 36 -25.49 1.61 3.01
C TRP A 36 -26.98 1.91 3.21
N GLN A 37 -27.54 2.85 2.44
CA GLN A 37 -28.99 3.12 2.44
C GLN A 37 -29.82 1.87 2.06
N ALA A 38 -29.30 1.02 1.18
CA ALA A 38 -29.97 -0.22 0.77
C ALA A 38 -29.61 -1.44 1.66
N ALA A 39 -28.41 -1.47 2.24
CA ALA A 39 -27.84 -2.63 2.94
C ALA A 39 -28.04 -2.59 4.47
N GLN A 40 -28.29 -1.43 5.09
CA GLN A 40 -28.47 -1.35 6.53
C GLN A 40 -29.69 -2.19 7.00
N GLY A 41 -29.45 -3.09 7.96
CA GLY A 41 -30.49 -3.99 8.49
C GLY A 41 -30.88 -5.18 7.59
N GLN A 42 -30.26 -5.34 6.41
CA GLN A 42 -30.46 -6.50 5.56
C GLN A 42 -29.63 -7.72 6.03
N PRO A 43 -30.06 -8.96 5.72
CA PRO A 43 -29.22 -10.14 5.95
C PRO A 43 -27.91 -10.10 5.14
N PHE A 44 -26.82 -10.64 5.67
CA PHE A 44 -25.47 -10.55 5.08
C PHE A 44 -25.42 -10.85 3.56
N ALA A 45 -26.04 -11.94 3.09
CA ALA A 45 -26.04 -12.30 1.67
C ALA A 45 -26.70 -11.23 0.76
N LYS A 46 -27.62 -10.40 1.28
CA LYS A 46 -28.18 -9.26 0.56
C LYS A 46 -27.28 -8.02 0.65
N GLN A 47 -26.55 -7.85 1.75
CA GLN A 47 -25.51 -6.82 1.86
C GLN A 47 -24.37 -7.08 0.89
N GLU A 48 -23.87 -8.31 0.81
CA GLU A 48 -22.85 -8.76 -0.16
C GLU A 48 -23.31 -8.50 -1.61
N GLN A 49 -24.54 -8.88 -1.96
CA GLN A 49 -25.09 -8.58 -3.30
C GLN A 49 -25.15 -7.07 -3.63
N LEU A 50 -25.41 -6.22 -2.63
CA LEU A 50 -25.44 -4.76 -2.81
C LEU A 50 -24.03 -4.17 -2.90
N TRP A 51 -23.09 -4.71 -2.12
CA TRP A 51 -21.67 -4.34 -2.16
C TRP A 51 -21.06 -4.61 -3.53
N ASP A 52 -21.31 -5.80 -4.09
CA ASP A 52 -20.86 -6.20 -5.43
C ASP A 52 -21.32 -5.21 -6.51
N GLY A 53 -22.56 -4.72 -6.42
CA GLY A 53 -23.16 -3.80 -7.39
C GLY A 53 -22.75 -2.34 -7.22
N GLU A 54 -22.77 -1.82 -5.98
CA GLU A 54 -22.59 -0.39 -5.70
C GLU A 54 -21.13 0.00 -5.42
N ILE A 55 -20.31 -0.92 -4.87
CA ILE A 55 -18.93 -0.66 -4.45
C ILE A 55 -17.91 -1.25 -5.44
N GLU A 56 -18.03 -2.55 -5.75
CA GLU A 56 -17.01 -3.26 -6.55
C GLU A 56 -17.19 -3.09 -8.05
N ALA A 57 -18.39 -3.35 -8.61
CA ALA A 57 -18.62 -3.32 -10.06
C ALA A 57 -18.20 -2.00 -10.74
N PRO A 58 -18.39 -0.79 -10.14
CA PRO A 58 -17.90 0.45 -10.74
C PRO A 58 -16.38 0.61 -10.74
N ARG A 59 -15.64 -0.25 -10.02
CA ARG A 59 -14.19 -0.20 -9.81
C ARG A 59 -13.57 -1.60 -9.95
N ARG A 60 -14.18 -2.46 -10.76
CA ARG A 60 -13.95 -3.92 -10.78
C ARG A 60 -12.46 -4.28 -10.83
N ASP A 61 -11.73 -3.68 -11.76
CA ASP A 61 -10.33 -4.03 -12.02
C ASP A 61 -9.42 -3.67 -10.83
N LEU A 62 -9.72 -2.59 -10.10
CA LEU A 62 -9.04 -2.19 -8.88
C LEU A 62 -9.34 -3.15 -7.72
N TYR A 63 -10.60 -3.58 -7.56
CA TYR A 63 -10.95 -4.57 -6.52
C TYR A 63 -10.34 -5.94 -6.82
N ALA A 64 -10.38 -6.39 -8.07
CA ALA A 64 -9.84 -7.68 -8.48
C ALA A 64 -8.29 -7.74 -8.37
N SER A 65 -7.59 -6.65 -8.69
CA SER A 65 -6.11 -6.62 -8.68
C SER A 65 -5.48 -6.20 -7.35
N VAL A 66 -6.10 -5.29 -6.59
CA VAL A 66 -5.49 -4.71 -5.38
C VAL A 66 -6.22 -5.09 -4.09
N VAL A 67 -7.55 -5.13 -4.09
CA VAL A 67 -8.32 -5.41 -2.85
C VAL A 67 -8.41 -6.89 -2.55
N TRP A 68 -8.71 -7.71 -3.55
CA TRP A 68 -8.86 -9.17 -3.42
C TRP A 68 -7.68 -9.95 -3.97
N GLU A 69 -6.83 -9.33 -4.80
CA GLU A 69 -5.68 -9.93 -5.52
C GLU A 69 -6.05 -11.31 -6.08
N GLU A 70 -7.10 -11.37 -6.92
CA GLU A 70 -7.77 -12.62 -7.33
C GLU A 70 -6.85 -13.64 -8.02
N GLN A 71 -5.70 -13.19 -8.54
CA GLN A 71 -4.69 -14.03 -9.19
C GLN A 71 -3.74 -14.70 -8.20
N ASP A 72 -3.47 -14.06 -7.06
CA ASP A 72 -2.50 -14.51 -6.05
C ASP A 72 -3.16 -15.31 -4.92
N HIS A 73 -4.44 -15.04 -4.63
CA HIS A 73 -5.20 -15.70 -3.56
C HIS A 73 -6.30 -16.61 -4.13
N PRO A 74 -6.06 -17.92 -4.37
CA PRO A 74 -7.07 -18.83 -4.90
C PRO A 74 -8.26 -19.07 -3.94
N ASP A 75 -8.19 -18.57 -2.70
CA ASP A 75 -9.26 -18.58 -1.70
C ASP A 75 -9.96 -17.21 -1.55
N TRP A 76 -9.75 -16.26 -2.47
CA TRP A 76 -10.21 -14.87 -2.35
C TRP A 76 -11.70 -14.72 -2.05
N GLN A 77 -12.56 -15.60 -2.59
CA GLN A 77 -14.01 -15.58 -2.36
C GLN A 77 -14.37 -15.84 -0.89
N ALA A 78 -13.74 -16.85 -0.27
CA ALA A 78 -13.94 -17.16 1.15
C ALA A 78 -13.34 -16.07 2.06
N ARG A 79 -12.24 -15.45 1.64
CA ARG A 79 -11.62 -14.31 2.33
C ARG A 79 -12.51 -13.08 2.27
N LYS A 80 -13.00 -12.72 1.09
CA LYS A 80 -13.97 -11.64 0.85
C LYS A 80 -15.18 -11.80 1.77
N GLN A 81 -15.84 -12.95 1.75
CA GLN A 81 -16.99 -13.23 2.63
C GLN A 81 -16.68 -13.00 4.11
N ARG A 82 -15.58 -13.58 4.60
CA ARG A 82 -15.15 -13.41 6.00
C ARG A 82 -14.86 -11.95 6.37
N PHE A 83 -14.15 -11.22 5.50
CA PHE A 83 -13.75 -9.84 5.77
C PHE A 83 -14.94 -8.87 5.65
N LEU A 84 -15.80 -9.02 4.64
CA LEU A 84 -17.04 -8.24 4.53
C LEU A 84 -18.00 -8.51 5.69
N GLN A 85 -18.15 -9.77 6.12
CA GLN A 85 -19.00 -10.10 7.26
C GLN A 85 -18.51 -9.42 8.56
N ALA A 86 -17.19 -9.35 8.78
CA ALA A 86 -16.61 -8.61 9.90
C ALA A 86 -16.82 -7.09 9.75
N ARG A 87 -16.59 -6.53 8.55
CA ARG A 87 -16.66 -5.09 8.30
C ARG A 87 -18.09 -4.54 8.35
N PHE A 88 -19.07 -5.29 7.84
CA PHE A 88 -20.49 -4.90 7.89
C PHE A 88 -21.06 -4.92 9.32
N ALA A 89 -20.40 -5.59 10.27
CA ALA A 89 -20.73 -5.49 11.70
C ALA A 89 -20.24 -4.18 12.33
N GLU A 90 -19.17 -3.56 11.80
CA GLU A 90 -18.66 -2.26 12.24
C GLU A 90 -19.37 -1.07 11.57
N TYR A 91 -19.88 -1.21 10.35
CA TYR A 91 -20.55 -0.11 9.64
C TYR A 91 -21.68 0.61 10.40
N PRO A 92 -22.53 -0.05 11.23
CA PRO A 92 -23.48 0.65 12.12
C PRO A 92 -22.85 1.67 13.08
N ARG A 93 -21.54 1.56 13.35
CA ARG A 93 -20.77 2.48 14.21
C ARG A 93 -20.07 3.60 13.44
N ILE A 94 -19.64 3.38 12.19
CA ILE A 94 -18.78 4.31 11.43
C ILE A 94 -19.40 4.90 10.15
N ALA A 95 -20.57 4.44 9.72
CA ALA A 95 -21.15 4.84 8.42
C ALA A 95 -21.47 6.34 8.27
N SER A 96 -21.72 7.06 9.37
CA SER A 96 -21.89 8.52 9.33
C SER A 96 -20.59 9.26 8.97
N ASP A 97 -19.45 8.65 9.25
CA ASP A 97 -18.16 9.32 9.36
C ASP A 97 -17.24 9.00 8.17
N ILE A 98 -17.45 7.86 7.48
CA ILE A 98 -16.77 7.48 6.22
C ILE A 98 -16.76 8.64 5.18
N PRO A 99 -17.86 9.38 4.93
CA PRO A 99 -17.82 10.52 4.01
C PRO A 99 -16.97 11.71 4.51
N ALA A 100 -16.81 11.87 5.82
CA ALA A 100 -15.91 12.87 6.39
C ALA A 100 -14.45 12.42 6.30
N GLU A 101 -14.16 11.15 6.58
CA GLU A 101 -12.82 10.57 6.47
C GLU A 101 -12.28 10.66 5.03
N SER A 102 -13.08 10.31 4.03
CA SER A 102 -12.67 10.44 2.62
C SER A 102 -12.27 11.87 2.23
N ARG A 103 -12.84 12.89 2.89
CA ARG A 103 -12.47 14.29 2.69
C ARG A 103 -11.25 14.70 3.52
N ALA A 104 -11.06 14.13 4.70
CA ALA A 104 -9.85 14.31 5.50
C ALA A 104 -8.64 13.72 4.76
N LEU A 105 -8.79 12.53 4.19
CA LEU A 105 -7.80 11.84 3.36
C LEU A 105 -7.47 12.60 2.07
N GLN A 106 -8.46 13.07 1.30
CA GLN A 106 -8.18 13.96 0.15
C GLN A 106 -7.40 15.20 0.58
N LYS A 107 -7.81 15.86 1.67
CA LYS A 107 -7.11 17.03 2.20
C LYS A 107 -5.68 16.69 2.63
N ALA A 108 -5.42 15.53 3.22
CA ALA A 108 -4.08 15.09 3.60
C ALA A 108 -3.19 14.89 2.35
N VAL A 109 -3.71 14.26 1.29
CA VAL A 109 -3.04 14.16 -0.02
C VAL A 109 -2.73 15.55 -0.59
N ASP A 110 -3.73 16.44 -0.64
CA ASP A 110 -3.58 17.81 -1.15
C ASP A 110 -2.58 18.65 -0.34
N THR A 111 -2.42 18.36 0.96
CA THR A 111 -1.52 19.07 1.88
C THR A 111 -0.08 18.55 1.77
N HIS A 112 0.11 17.23 1.78
CA HIS A 112 1.44 16.61 1.89
C HIS A 112 2.12 16.37 0.55
N TYR A 113 1.37 16.11 -0.53
CA TYR A 113 1.98 15.79 -1.82
C TYR A 113 2.81 16.93 -2.45
N PRO A 114 2.47 18.23 -2.30
CA PRO A 114 3.36 19.32 -2.73
C PRO A 114 4.73 19.30 -2.03
N ASP A 115 4.76 18.94 -0.76
CA ASP A 115 6.00 18.83 0.02
C ASP A 115 6.75 17.52 -0.24
N PHE A 116 6.03 16.43 -0.54
CA PHE A 116 6.62 15.21 -1.11
C PHE A 116 7.36 15.50 -2.42
N ARG A 117 6.74 16.23 -3.36
CA ARG A 117 7.39 16.69 -4.61
C ARG A 117 8.53 17.68 -4.38
N ARG A 118 8.52 18.44 -3.28
CA ARG A 118 9.64 19.29 -2.87
C ARG A 118 10.84 18.48 -2.38
N LEU A 119 10.62 17.30 -1.80
CA LEU A 119 11.65 16.34 -1.41
C LEU A 119 12.13 15.48 -2.60
N PHE A 120 11.22 15.14 -3.51
CA PHE A 120 11.46 14.33 -4.72
C PHE A 120 10.97 15.07 -5.99
N PRO A 121 11.77 15.98 -6.57
CA PRO A 121 11.33 16.83 -7.70
C PRO A 121 11.01 16.08 -9.00
N ASP A 122 11.42 14.83 -9.13
CA ASP A 122 11.12 13.93 -10.24
C ASP A 122 9.86 13.07 -10.02
N ALA A 123 9.23 13.17 -8.84
CA ALA A 123 7.94 12.54 -8.58
C ALA A 123 6.83 13.14 -9.48
N ALA A 124 5.84 12.29 -9.81
CA ALA A 124 4.72 12.63 -10.69
C ALA A 124 3.97 13.90 -10.25
N GLU A 125 3.33 14.59 -11.19
CA GLU A 125 2.53 15.79 -10.86
C GLU A 125 1.28 15.47 -10.05
N HIS A 126 0.66 14.34 -10.37
CA HIS A 126 -0.43 13.74 -9.61
C HIS A 126 -0.06 12.27 -9.32
N PRO A 127 -0.16 11.79 -8.08
CA PRO A 127 0.03 10.38 -7.77
C PRO A 127 -1.21 9.60 -8.25
N PRO A 128 -1.07 8.33 -8.66
CA PRO A 128 -2.20 7.50 -9.07
C PRO A 128 -2.97 6.98 -7.85
N ILE A 129 -3.61 7.88 -7.09
CA ILE A 129 -4.34 7.55 -5.86
C ILE A 129 -5.79 7.15 -6.18
N ALA A 130 -6.27 6.11 -5.50
CA ALA A 130 -7.67 5.71 -5.47
C ALA A 130 -8.15 5.53 -4.02
N PHE A 131 -9.34 6.05 -3.72
CA PHE A 131 -10.01 5.80 -2.45
C PHE A 131 -11.01 4.64 -2.59
N VAL A 132 -10.90 3.67 -1.69
CA VAL A 132 -11.69 2.44 -1.67
C VAL A 132 -12.31 2.20 -0.29
N LEU A 133 -13.18 1.21 -0.22
CA LEU A 133 -13.58 0.59 1.04
C LEU A 133 -13.02 -0.82 1.01
N ALA A 134 -12.10 -1.16 1.90
CA ALA A 134 -11.39 -2.43 1.85
C ALA A 134 -11.24 -3.01 3.26
N PRO A 135 -11.85 -4.16 3.56
CA PRO A 135 -11.92 -4.69 4.92
C PRO A 135 -10.63 -5.38 5.41
N ASN A 136 -9.59 -5.41 4.57
CA ASN A 136 -8.42 -6.29 4.70
C ASN A 136 -7.06 -5.56 4.60
N PHE A 137 -7.04 -4.25 4.39
CA PHE A 137 -5.87 -3.38 4.48
C PHE A 137 -6.31 -1.94 4.79
N ASP A 138 -5.34 -1.07 5.10
CA ASP A 138 -5.45 0.35 5.44
C ASP A 138 -4.97 1.23 4.27
N ALA A 139 -3.77 0.97 3.76
CA ALA A 139 -3.26 1.48 2.49
C ALA A 139 -2.40 0.42 1.79
N LYS A 140 -2.27 0.50 0.45
CA LYS A 140 -1.45 -0.45 -0.33
C LYS A 140 -1.09 0.05 -1.74
N SER A 141 0.16 -0.18 -2.14
CA SER A 141 0.62 -0.07 -3.52
C SER A 141 0.21 -1.28 -4.38
N GLY A 142 -0.23 -1.06 -5.63
CA GLY A 142 -0.72 -2.13 -6.51
C GLY A 142 -0.57 -1.85 -8.00
N VAL A 143 -0.86 -2.86 -8.84
CA VAL A 143 -0.78 -2.80 -10.30
C VAL A 143 -2.11 -3.22 -10.93
N LEU A 144 -2.70 -2.35 -11.76
CA LEU A 144 -3.94 -2.62 -12.47
C LEU A 144 -3.70 -3.54 -13.70
N PRO A 145 -4.76 -4.17 -14.28
CA PRO A 145 -4.62 -5.09 -15.42
C PRO A 145 -4.03 -4.49 -16.70
N ASP A 146 -3.97 -3.15 -16.84
CA ASP A 146 -3.31 -2.45 -17.93
C ASP A 146 -1.80 -2.19 -17.69
N GLY A 147 -1.30 -2.56 -16.50
CA GLY A 147 0.08 -2.35 -16.06
C GLY A 147 0.33 -1.01 -15.35
N SER A 148 -0.70 -0.18 -15.15
CA SER A 148 -0.55 1.06 -14.38
C SER A 148 -0.40 0.80 -12.88
N LEU A 149 0.45 1.59 -12.22
CA LEU A 149 0.57 1.60 -10.76
C LEU A 149 -0.58 2.40 -10.15
N VAL A 150 -1.08 1.95 -9.00
CA VAL A 150 -2.12 2.63 -8.21
C VAL A 150 -1.78 2.55 -6.72
N LEU A 151 -2.20 3.56 -5.96
CA LEU A 151 -2.15 3.59 -4.50
C LEU A 151 -3.58 3.58 -3.96
N ALA A 152 -3.98 2.47 -3.36
CA ALA A 152 -5.29 2.34 -2.75
C ALA A 152 -5.23 2.74 -1.27
N PHE A 153 -6.09 3.66 -0.84
CA PHE A 153 -6.33 3.94 0.58
C PHE A 153 -7.74 3.47 0.96
N ALA A 154 -7.85 2.68 2.02
CA ALA A 154 -9.07 2.10 2.52
C ALA A 154 -9.71 3.02 3.57
N VAL A 155 -10.60 3.91 3.11
CA VAL A 155 -11.21 4.98 3.92
C VAL A 155 -11.85 4.43 5.20
N ASP A 156 -12.48 3.26 5.14
CA ASP A 156 -13.14 2.65 6.29
C ASP A 156 -12.19 1.89 7.23
N SER A 157 -11.00 1.46 6.79
CA SER A 157 -9.99 0.89 7.69
C SER A 157 -9.23 1.98 8.44
N LEU A 158 -8.77 3.02 7.73
CA LEU A 158 -8.08 4.17 8.32
C LEU A 158 -8.95 4.84 9.41
N LEU A 159 -10.26 4.90 9.19
CA LEU A 159 -11.26 5.36 10.17
C LEU A 159 -11.41 4.43 11.38
N LEU A 160 -11.38 3.11 11.20
CA LEU A 160 -11.45 2.15 12.32
C LEU A 160 -10.20 2.24 13.21
N GLU A 161 -9.05 2.41 12.57
CA GLU A 161 -7.73 2.44 13.21
C GLU A 161 -7.39 3.82 13.78
N GLN A 162 -8.16 4.86 13.42
CA GLN A 162 -7.89 6.27 13.74
C GLN A 162 -6.49 6.69 13.27
N ALA A 163 -6.15 6.26 12.05
CA ALA A 163 -4.82 6.40 11.47
C ALA A 163 -4.40 7.87 11.38
N ASN A 164 -3.16 8.17 11.76
CA ASN A 164 -2.61 9.52 11.57
C ASN A 164 -2.29 9.74 10.09
N LEU A 165 -3.20 10.39 9.37
CA LEU A 165 -3.07 10.67 7.93
C LEU A 165 -1.82 11.51 7.60
N ASP A 166 -1.32 12.32 8.55
CA ASP A 166 -0.07 13.07 8.37
C ASP A 166 1.15 12.15 8.33
N ILE A 167 1.07 10.92 8.85
CA ILE A 167 2.14 9.91 8.79
C ILE A 167 1.93 8.95 7.62
N VAL A 168 0.69 8.45 7.45
CA VAL A 168 0.36 7.41 6.47
C VAL A 168 0.46 7.95 5.04
N VAL A 169 -0.09 9.13 4.73
CA VAL A 169 -0.08 9.65 3.35
C VAL A 169 1.34 9.87 2.80
N PRO A 170 2.30 10.44 3.55
CA PRO A 170 3.71 10.50 3.14
C PRO A 170 4.42 9.14 2.99
N HIS A 171 4.17 8.17 3.91
CA HIS A 171 4.76 6.82 3.86
C HIS A 171 4.31 6.08 2.59
N GLU A 172 3.00 6.06 2.35
CA GLU A 172 2.37 5.39 1.22
C GLU A 172 2.70 6.04 -0.14
N SER A 173 2.79 7.37 -0.16
CA SER A 173 3.28 8.11 -1.35
C SER A 173 4.71 7.72 -1.72
N PHE A 174 5.55 7.35 -0.74
CA PHE A 174 6.92 6.93 -0.99
C PHE A 174 7.00 5.59 -1.72
N HIS A 175 6.23 4.57 -1.32
CA HIS A 175 6.26 3.25 -1.98
C HIS A 175 5.93 3.34 -3.48
N VAL A 176 4.98 4.20 -3.88
CA VAL A 176 4.67 4.43 -5.31
C VAL A 176 5.83 5.08 -6.05
N TYR A 177 6.42 6.13 -5.47
CA TYR A 177 7.58 6.81 -6.06
C TYR A 177 8.76 5.85 -6.22
N HIS A 178 9.04 5.04 -5.20
CA HIS A 178 10.17 4.12 -5.18
C HIS A 178 9.96 2.91 -6.10
N ALA A 179 8.71 2.46 -6.28
CA ALA A 179 8.30 1.49 -7.30
C ALA A 179 8.52 1.99 -8.74
N MET A 180 8.41 3.30 -8.97
CA MET A 180 8.71 3.95 -10.26
C MET A 180 10.20 4.26 -10.44
N HIS A 181 10.89 4.74 -9.39
CA HIS A 181 12.26 5.27 -9.46
C HIS A 181 13.34 4.19 -9.26
N ALA A 182 13.21 3.34 -8.24
CA ALA A 182 14.17 2.28 -7.91
C ALA A 182 13.72 0.87 -8.38
N GLY A 183 12.43 0.71 -8.68
CA GLY A 183 11.84 -0.58 -9.05
C GLY A 183 11.61 -1.52 -7.87
N ILE A 184 11.59 -1.01 -6.64
CA ILE A 184 11.21 -1.77 -5.44
C ILE A 184 9.69 -1.65 -5.28
N ARG A 185 8.98 -2.77 -5.39
CA ARG A 185 7.51 -2.84 -5.44
C ARG A 185 6.95 -3.70 -4.32
N ASN A 186 5.64 -3.61 -4.11
CA ASN A 186 4.91 -4.40 -3.12
C ASN A 186 5.60 -4.33 -1.75
N ASP A 187 6.00 -3.13 -1.37
CA ASP A 187 6.51 -2.81 -0.03
C ASP A 187 7.78 -3.63 0.30
N GLY A 188 8.56 -3.93 -0.76
CA GLY A 188 9.79 -4.72 -0.73
C GLY A 188 9.57 -6.23 -0.83
N VAL A 189 8.32 -6.71 -0.77
CA VAL A 189 7.93 -8.12 -0.77
C VAL A 189 7.79 -8.64 -2.21
N MET A 190 8.92 -8.79 -2.90
CA MET A 190 8.98 -9.25 -4.29
C MET A 190 9.45 -10.71 -4.44
N PRO A 191 9.08 -11.42 -5.53
CA PRO A 191 9.57 -12.77 -5.80
C PRO A 191 11.11 -12.84 -5.87
N GLY A 192 11.70 -13.77 -5.10
CA GLY A 192 13.14 -14.05 -5.12
C GLY A 192 14.04 -13.07 -4.35
N VAL A 193 13.50 -12.03 -3.71
CA VAL A 193 14.28 -11.12 -2.85
C VAL A 193 14.35 -11.63 -1.41
N ALA A 194 15.35 -11.18 -0.65
CA ALA A 194 15.54 -11.55 0.75
C ALA A 194 14.86 -10.54 1.71
N LEU A 195 14.69 -10.91 2.99
CA LEU A 195 14.06 -10.06 4.03
C LEU A 195 14.74 -8.69 4.24
N THR A 196 15.99 -8.54 3.80
CA THR A 196 16.70 -7.26 3.72
C THR A 196 15.96 -6.19 2.91
N LEU A 197 15.17 -6.57 1.90
CA LEU A 197 14.47 -5.61 1.04
C LEU A 197 13.20 -5.00 1.66
N PRO A 198 12.25 -5.75 2.24
CA PRO A 198 11.17 -5.13 3.03
C PRO A 198 11.71 -4.41 4.28
N LEU A 199 12.84 -4.86 4.85
CA LEU A 199 13.51 -4.10 5.92
C LEU A 199 14.01 -2.72 5.44
N PHE A 200 14.53 -2.66 4.21
CA PHE A 200 14.95 -1.41 3.58
C PHE A 200 13.75 -0.50 3.30
N GLU A 201 12.74 -1.08 2.64
CA GLU A 201 11.61 -0.35 2.06
C GLU A 201 10.77 0.33 3.14
N GLU A 202 10.30 -0.46 4.11
CA GLU A 202 9.47 0.04 5.22
C GLU A 202 10.26 1.03 6.08
N GLY A 203 11.54 0.73 6.35
CA GLY A 203 12.42 1.64 7.08
C GLY A 203 12.65 2.98 6.38
N LEU A 204 12.60 3.00 5.05
CA LEU A 204 12.84 4.18 4.22
C LEU A 204 11.56 5.01 4.04
N ALA A 205 10.42 4.36 3.82
CA ALA A 205 9.11 4.99 3.83
C ALA A 205 8.82 5.65 5.20
N THR A 206 9.06 4.95 6.31
CA THR A 206 8.93 5.52 7.67
C THR A 206 9.88 6.71 7.88
N TYR A 207 11.12 6.63 7.37
CA TYR A 207 12.09 7.73 7.46
C TYR A 207 11.62 8.96 6.66
N VAL A 208 11.12 8.75 5.44
CA VAL A 208 10.60 9.80 4.55
C VAL A 208 9.36 10.46 5.13
N SER A 209 8.45 9.68 5.72
CA SER A 209 7.30 10.20 6.47
C SER A 209 7.75 11.11 7.62
N GLY A 210 8.76 10.71 8.39
CA GLY A 210 9.34 11.55 9.46
C GLY A 210 10.07 12.83 9.00
N GLU A 211 10.55 12.90 7.76
CA GLU A 211 11.12 14.12 7.17
C GLU A 211 10.04 15.08 6.64
N LEU A 212 8.87 14.56 6.26
CA LEU A 212 7.72 15.34 5.75
C LEU A 212 6.78 15.80 6.87
N SER A 213 6.62 14.99 7.92
CA SER A 213 5.79 15.27 9.10
C SER A 213 6.64 15.34 10.38
N PRO A 214 7.43 16.42 10.54
CA PRO A 214 8.38 16.54 11.65
C PRO A 214 7.68 16.82 12.99
N GLY A 215 8.10 16.08 14.02
CA GLY A 215 7.63 16.26 15.40
C GLY A 215 7.11 14.98 16.05
N HIS A 216 6.70 14.00 15.24
CA HIS A 216 6.28 12.68 15.68
C HIS A 216 7.45 11.83 16.24
N THR A 217 7.13 10.96 17.18
CA THR A 217 8.04 9.97 17.76
C THR A 217 8.21 8.73 16.88
N ASP A 218 9.24 7.92 17.16
CA ASP A 218 9.41 6.59 16.54
C ASP A 218 8.15 5.72 16.69
N GLY A 219 7.38 5.85 17.79
CA GLY A 219 6.18 5.05 18.02
C GLY A 219 5.03 5.43 17.09
N GLU A 220 4.76 6.73 16.98
CA GLU A 220 3.77 7.28 16.05
C GLU A 220 4.13 6.98 14.59
N LEU A 221 5.39 7.21 14.18
CA LEU A 221 5.86 6.97 12.81
C LEU A 221 5.78 5.49 12.41
N LEU A 222 5.92 4.57 13.37
CA LEU A 222 5.79 3.13 13.15
C LEU A 222 4.34 2.62 13.33
N LEU A 223 3.39 3.51 13.64
CA LEU A 223 2.00 3.21 13.99
C LEU A 223 1.87 2.21 15.17
N GLN A 224 2.85 2.20 16.08
CA GLN A 224 2.92 1.25 17.19
C GLN A 224 3.85 1.76 18.31
N ASP A 225 3.27 2.27 19.42
CA ASP A 225 4.01 2.89 20.53
C ASP A 225 5.12 2.00 21.13
N ASP A 226 4.88 0.70 21.23
CA ASP A 226 5.83 -0.23 21.87
C ASP A 226 7.07 -0.52 21.00
N LEU A 227 7.02 -0.25 19.69
CA LEU A 227 8.20 -0.17 18.83
C LEU A 227 9.01 1.09 19.14
N GLY A 228 8.35 2.24 19.30
CA GLY A 228 8.98 3.48 19.75
C GLY A 228 9.66 3.36 21.11
N ALA A 229 9.11 2.50 21.99
CA ALA A 229 9.67 2.20 23.30
C ALA A 229 10.88 1.24 23.30
N ILE A 230 11.30 0.68 22.15
CA ILE A 230 12.48 -0.20 22.09
C ILE A 230 13.75 0.61 22.40
N ALA A 231 14.34 0.35 23.57
CA ALA A 231 15.57 0.98 24.01
C ALA A 231 16.71 0.79 22.99
N LYS A 232 17.31 1.89 22.52
CA LYS A 232 18.35 1.90 21.47
C LYS A 232 19.57 1.03 21.78
N SER A 233 19.87 0.77 23.06
CA SER A 233 20.91 -0.18 23.50
C SER A 233 20.65 -1.64 23.06
N ARG A 234 19.41 -2.00 22.69
CA ARG A 234 19.07 -3.31 22.13
C ARG A 234 19.37 -3.45 20.64
N LEU A 235 19.61 -2.35 19.93
CA LEU A 235 19.76 -2.34 18.46
C LEU A 235 20.82 -3.35 17.94
N PRO A 236 22.03 -3.48 18.53
CA PRO A 236 23.01 -4.48 18.10
C PRO A 236 22.51 -5.93 18.25
N ALA A 237 21.78 -6.23 19.32
CA ALA A 237 21.22 -7.56 19.56
C ALA A 237 20.05 -7.89 18.62
N ILE A 238 19.21 -6.89 18.31
CA ILE A 238 18.09 -7.03 17.37
C ILE A 238 18.61 -7.19 15.93
N ALA A 239 19.60 -6.40 15.52
CA ALA A 239 20.28 -6.53 14.24
C ALA A 239 20.98 -7.90 14.09
N SER A 240 21.65 -8.39 15.15
CA SER A 240 22.28 -9.72 15.18
C SER A 240 21.25 -10.84 15.03
N ARG A 241 20.08 -10.72 15.69
CA ARG A 241 18.97 -11.67 15.51
C ARG A 241 18.39 -11.60 14.10
N PHE A 242 18.21 -10.40 13.52
CA PHE A 242 17.72 -10.28 12.15
C PHE A 242 18.68 -10.91 11.14
N LEU A 243 20.00 -10.80 11.33
CA LEU A 243 20.99 -11.41 10.42
C LEU A 243 20.92 -12.94 10.33
N THR A 244 20.31 -13.67 11.27
CA THR A 244 20.06 -15.12 11.09
C THR A 244 19.00 -15.40 10.05
N ASP A 245 18.04 -14.49 9.91
CA ASP A 245 16.86 -14.62 9.06
C ASP A 245 16.99 -13.79 7.76
N ALA A 246 17.90 -12.81 7.73
CA ALA A 246 18.03 -11.79 6.67
C ALA A 246 18.21 -12.33 5.24
N ARG A 247 18.65 -13.59 5.10
CA ARG A 247 18.84 -14.27 3.80
C ARG A 247 17.69 -15.19 3.39
N SER A 248 16.68 -15.37 4.25
CA SER A 248 15.41 -16.01 3.86
C SER A 248 14.65 -15.14 2.86
N LYS A 249 13.87 -15.77 1.99
CA LYS A 249 13.06 -15.07 0.98
C LYS A 249 11.97 -14.23 1.66
N ALA A 250 11.62 -13.08 1.08
CA ALA A 250 10.46 -12.31 1.53
C ALA A 250 9.14 -13.04 1.22
N ILE A 251 9.07 -13.70 0.06
CA ILE A 251 8.00 -14.63 -0.29
C ILE A 251 8.54 -16.06 -0.18
N ASP A 252 8.16 -16.75 0.90
CA ASP A 252 8.48 -18.17 1.10
C ASP A 252 7.23 -18.96 1.54
N PRO A 253 6.59 -19.74 0.65
CA PRO A 253 5.45 -20.59 0.99
C PRO A 253 5.82 -21.80 1.88
N GLU A 254 7.10 -22.19 1.91
CA GLU A 254 7.60 -23.30 2.73
C GLU A 254 7.95 -22.82 4.14
N HIS A 255 8.40 -21.56 4.27
CA HIS A 255 8.82 -20.92 5.53
C HIS A 255 8.15 -19.55 5.83
N PRO A 256 6.80 -19.44 5.76
CA PRO A 256 6.10 -18.16 5.92
C PRO A 256 6.16 -17.60 7.35
N GLU A 257 6.58 -18.38 8.33
CA GLU A 257 6.81 -17.94 9.71
C GLU A 257 7.97 -16.95 9.85
N ILE A 258 8.96 -16.99 8.94
CA ILE A 258 10.16 -16.15 9.05
C ILE A 258 9.83 -14.70 8.69
N PHE A 259 9.04 -14.46 7.63
CA PHE A 259 8.52 -13.11 7.33
C PHE A 259 7.62 -12.60 8.47
N LYS A 260 6.67 -13.42 8.93
CA LYS A 260 5.72 -13.07 9.99
C LYS A 260 6.39 -12.61 11.28
N ARG A 261 7.47 -13.28 11.67
CA ARG A 261 8.29 -12.98 12.86
C ARG A 261 8.77 -11.53 12.93
N TRP A 262 8.94 -10.86 11.78
CA TRP A 262 9.49 -9.52 11.69
C TRP A 262 8.48 -8.47 11.23
N PHE A 263 7.59 -8.81 10.30
CA PHE A 263 6.76 -7.82 9.60
C PHE A 263 5.25 -7.93 9.85
N ASN A 264 4.71 -9.04 10.36
CA ASN A 264 3.27 -9.14 10.61
C ASN A 264 2.85 -8.63 11.98
N ALA A 265 1.67 -8.01 12.04
CA ALA A 265 0.91 -7.83 13.28
C ALA A 265 0.24 -9.15 13.71
N ALA A 266 0.07 -9.33 15.02
CA ALA A 266 -0.72 -10.41 15.63
C ALA A 266 -1.08 -10.04 17.08
N ALA A 267 -2.11 -10.69 17.64
CA ALA A 267 -2.54 -10.48 19.03
C ALA A 267 -1.57 -11.05 20.08
N SER A 268 -0.69 -11.97 19.68
CA SER A 268 0.40 -12.52 20.50
C SER A 268 1.75 -12.21 19.83
N PRO A 269 2.81 -11.87 20.59
CA PRO A 269 4.14 -11.67 20.02
C PRO A 269 4.72 -12.92 19.33
N TYR A 270 5.32 -12.74 18.15
CA TYR A 270 6.14 -13.77 17.49
C TYR A 270 7.56 -13.89 18.07
N GLN A 271 7.97 -12.92 18.89
CA GLN A 271 9.30 -12.80 19.50
C GLN A 271 9.16 -12.39 20.98
N GLN A 272 10.20 -12.51 21.81
CA GLN A 272 9.97 -12.97 23.19
C GLN A 272 9.40 -11.95 24.20
N ASP A 273 9.91 -10.76 24.54
CA ASP A 273 11.09 -9.95 24.22
C ASP A 273 11.09 -8.94 23.05
N LEU A 274 10.24 -9.06 22.02
CA LEU A 274 10.07 -7.98 21.03
C LEU A 274 8.60 -7.86 20.62
N PRO A 275 8.11 -6.63 20.34
CA PRO A 275 6.83 -6.45 19.69
C PRO A 275 6.76 -7.11 18.31
N ASN A 276 5.53 -7.34 17.86
CA ASN A 276 5.23 -7.62 16.45
C ASN A 276 5.59 -6.39 15.59
N ARG A 277 5.76 -6.59 14.28
CA ARG A 277 6.28 -5.55 13.35
C ARG A 277 7.67 -4.98 13.69
N SER A 278 8.47 -5.65 14.54
CA SER A 278 9.81 -5.16 14.94
C SER A 278 10.86 -5.06 13.82
N GLY A 279 10.57 -5.60 12.63
CA GLY A 279 11.30 -5.30 11.40
C GLY A 279 11.21 -3.83 10.99
N TYR A 280 10.05 -3.19 11.11
CA TYR A 280 9.85 -1.77 10.76
C TYR A 280 10.76 -0.86 11.59
N TRP A 281 10.80 -1.09 12.91
CA TRP A 281 11.71 -0.36 13.82
C TRP A 281 13.18 -0.55 13.43
N LEU A 282 13.60 -1.79 13.18
CA LEU A 282 14.98 -2.08 12.79
C LEU A 282 15.33 -1.42 11.44
N GLY A 283 14.42 -1.45 10.47
CA GLY A 283 14.54 -0.74 9.19
C GLY A 283 14.77 0.75 9.39
N LEU A 284 13.93 1.42 10.18
CA LEU A 284 14.07 2.85 10.50
C LEU A 284 15.45 3.17 11.10
N GLN A 285 15.96 2.35 12.04
CA GLN A 285 17.30 2.56 12.59
C GLN A 285 18.43 2.25 11.57
N VAL A 286 18.24 1.26 10.67
CA VAL A 286 19.17 0.96 9.57
C VAL A 286 19.26 2.11 8.57
N ILE A 287 18.13 2.71 8.17
CA ILE A 287 18.13 3.90 7.30
C ILE A 287 18.79 5.08 8.00
N ARG A 288 18.49 5.34 9.28
CA ARG A 288 19.17 6.39 10.07
C ARG A 288 20.68 6.19 10.16
N HIS A 289 21.16 4.95 10.27
CA HIS A 289 22.60 4.64 10.21
C HIS A 289 23.18 4.91 8.81
N LEU A 290 22.51 4.47 7.74
CA LEU A 290 22.93 4.74 6.36
C LEU A 290 22.94 6.24 6.02
N ARG A 291 22.00 7.02 6.57
CA ARG A 291 21.89 8.48 6.39
C ARG A 291 23.05 9.27 7.02
N LYS A 292 23.86 8.67 7.90
CA LYS A 292 25.15 9.25 8.34
C LYS A 292 26.16 9.40 7.19
N THR A 293 26.07 8.54 6.18
CA THR A 293 27.08 8.38 5.12
C THR A 293 26.54 8.69 3.72
N TYR A 294 25.24 8.48 3.49
CA TYR A 294 24.59 8.66 2.20
C TYR A 294 23.49 9.73 2.25
N ALA A 295 23.45 10.60 1.24
CA ALA A 295 22.35 11.54 1.05
C ALA A 295 21.05 10.77 0.71
N LEU A 296 19.89 11.28 1.14
CA LEU A 296 18.61 10.61 0.90
C LEU A 296 18.38 10.30 -0.60
N THR A 297 18.71 11.26 -1.46
CA THR A 297 18.67 11.13 -2.93
C THR A 297 19.58 10.04 -3.51
N GLN A 298 20.57 9.55 -2.76
CA GLN A 298 21.37 8.38 -3.14
C GLN A 298 20.75 7.08 -2.64
N ILE A 299 20.03 7.10 -1.51
CA ILE A 299 19.41 5.91 -0.90
C ILE A 299 18.17 5.51 -1.70
N VAL A 300 17.30 6.47 -2.03
CA VAL A 300 16.07 6.25 -2.81
C VAL A 300 16.33 5.88 -4.29
N SER A 301 17.59 5.95 -4.73
CA SER A 301 18.03 5.54 -6.07
C SER A 301 18.76 4.19 -6.09
N TRP A 302 18.68 3.40 -5.01
CA TRP A 302 19.29 2.06 -4.95
C TRP A 302 18.34 1.01 -5.51
N SER A 303 18.78 0.34 -6.57
CA SER A 303 18.13 -0.89 -7.05
C SER A 303 18.05 -1.96 -5.94
N PRO A 304 17.12 -2.94 -6.02
CA PRO A 304 16.96 -4.00 -5.00
C PRO A 304 18.26 -4.68 -4.55
N ALA A 305 19.20 -4.92 -5.47
CA ALA A 305 20.49 -5.53 -5.18
C ALA A 305 21.48 -4.59 -4.46
N GLN A 306 21.37 -3.28 -4.69
CA GLN A 306 22.16 -2.27 -3.95
C GLN A 306 21.58 -2.09 -2.55
N ALA A 307 20.25 -2.04 -2.41
CA ALA A 307 19.55 -1.99 -1.13
C ALA A 307 19.96 -3.16 -0.22
N ASP A 308 19.87 -4.40 -0.72
CA ASP A 308 20.32 -5.61 0.00
C ASP A 308 21.76 -5.48 0.53
N ALA A 309 22.70 -5.18 -0.37
CA ALA A 309 24.11 -5.11 -0.02
C ALA A 309 24.40 -4.01 1.01
N ARG A 310 23.70 -2.87 0.92
CA ARG A 310 23.83 -1.74 1.86
C ARG A 310 23.21 -2.05 3.22
N VAL A 311 22.03 -2.66 3.27
CA VAL A 311 21.38 -3.12 4.52
C VAL A 311 22.25 -4.15 5.24
N MET A 312 22.75 -5.17 4.53
CA MET A 312 23.64 -6.18 5.11
C MET A 312 24.93 -5.56 5.68
N THR A 313 25.49 -4.55 5.00
CA THR A 313 26.66 -3.81 5.49
C THR A 313 26.32 -3.00 6.75
N ALA A 314 25.19 -2.29 6.77
CA ALA A 314 24.74 -1.49 7.90
C ALA A 314 24.45 -2.34 9.14
N LEU A 315 23.75 -3.47 8.98
CA LEU A 315 23.47 -4.43 10.06
C LEU A 315 24.77 -4.93 10.71
N ALA A 316 25.78 -5.28 9.91
CA ALA A 316 27.08 -5.69 10.43
C ALA A 316 27.81 -4.56 11.20
N GLN A 317 27.79 -3.32 10.68
CA GLN A 317 28.37 -2.16 11.36
C GLN A 317 27.68 -1.87 12.71
N ILE A 318 26.35 -1.92 12.72
CA ILE A 318 25.50 -1.74 13.90
C ILE A 318 25.82 -2.77 14.99
N ILE A 319 26.06 -4.03 14.63
CA ILE A 319 26.42 -5.10 15.57
C ILE A 319 27.79 -4.86 16.21
N HIS A 320 28.76 -4.37 15.44
CA HIS A 320 30.14 -4.16 15.91
C HIS A 320 30.38 -2.78 16.53
N GLY A 321 29.39 -1.87 16.53
CA GLY A 321 29.53 -0.52 17.08
C GLY A 321 30.48 0.37 16.27
N HIS A 322 30.62 0.12 14.97
CA HIS A 322 31.40 0.96 14.07
C HIS A 322 30.52 2.12 13.56
N GLU A 323 30.76 3.32 14.11
CA GLU A 323 30.28 4.60 13.57
C GLU A 323 31.23 5.15 12.49
#